data_AF-A0A2H5QX14-F1
#
_entry.id   AF-A0A2H5QX14-F1
#
_cell.length_a   1.000
_cell.length_b   1.000
_cell.length_c   1.000
_cell.angle_alpha   90.00
_cell.angle_beta   90.00
_cell.angle_gamma   90.00
#
_symmetry.space_group_name_H-M   'P 1'
#
loop_
_entity.id
_entity.type
_entity.pdbx_description
1 polymer ?
#
loop_
_entity_poly.entity_id
_entity_poly.type
_entity_poly.pdbx_seq_one_letter_code
_entity_poly.pdbx_strand_id
1 'polypeptide(L)'
;MGEMLLDHHKDNLPIIIIRPTMITSTYKEPFSVLCRRFDDICNELNRRLKLVMVLVNLYKPYMFFQGIFDDTNSEKLRRAMRESGMELDSFNFDPKSIDWEDYFLNVRIPGLLIYVVK
;
A
#
# COMPACT_ATOMS: atom_id res chain seq x y z
N MET A 1 0.29 -50.61 15.91
CA MET A 1 0.81 -51.02 17.22
C MET A 1 1.83 -50.04 17.79
N GLY A 2 2.91 -49.67 17.08
CA GLY A 2 3.91 -48.70 17.59
C GLY A 2 3.42 -47.26 17.79
N GLU A 3 2.48 -46.78 16.98
CA GLU A 3 1.91 -45.42 17.11
C GLU A 3 1.03 -45.24 18.36
N MET A 4 0.32 -46.29 18.80
CA MET A 4 -0.45 -46.28 20.06
C MET A 4 0.45 -46.25 21.29
N LEU A 5 1.65 -46.85 21.23
CA LEU A 5 2.62 -46.82 22.31
C LEU A 5 3.21 -45.41 22.51
N LEU A 6 3.40 -44.67 21.41
CA LEU A 6 3.84 -43.27 21.42
C LEU A 6 2.76 -42.32 21.94
N ASP A 7 1.48 -42.61 21.71
CA ASP A 7 0.36 -41.83 22.23
C ASP A 7 0.19 -41.98 23.76
N HIS A 8 0.64 -43.10 24.34
CA HIS A 8 0.52 -43.35 25.78
C HIS A 8 1.58 -42.61 26.64
N HIS A 9 2.65 -42.09 26.03
CA HIS A 9 3.73 -41.32 26.68
C HIS A 9 3.69 -39.82 26.37
N LYS A 10 2.55 -39.32 25.88
CA LYS A 10 2.37 -38.03 25.21
C LYS A 10 2.27 -36.81 26.13
N ASP A 11 2.24 -37.00 27.45
CA ASP A 11 1.80 -35.96 28.38
C ASP A 11 2.60 -34.65 28.34
N ASN A 12 3.82 -34.62 27.76
CA ASN A 12 4.63 -33.39 27.67
C ASN A 12 5.41 -33.17 26.36
N LEU A 13 5.19 -33.95 25.28
CA LEU A 13 5.96 -33.79 24.03
C LEU A 13 5.04 -33.67 22.79
N PRO A 14 5.15 -32.60 21.97
CA PRO A 14 4.42 -32.50 20.71
C PRO A 14 5.02 -33.48 19.69
N ILE A 15 4.40 -34.66 19.56
CA ILE A 15 4.81 -35.69 18.60
C ILE A 15 4.01 -35.52 17.30
N ILE A 16 4.70 -35.28 16.18
CA ILE A 16 4.12 -35.29 14.83
C ILE A 16 4.53 -36.61 14.15
N ILE A 17 3.57 -37.49 13.91
CA ILE A 17 3.80 -38.76 13.19
C ILE A 17 3.55 -38.52 11.70
N ILE A 18 4.61 -38.36 10.92
CA ILE A 18 4.52 -38.24 9.47
C ILE A 18 4.53 -39.65 8.86
N ARG A 19 3.35 -40.14 8.45
CA ARG A 19 3.25 -41.42 7.75
C ARG A 19 3.83 -41.32 6.33
N PRO A 20 4.62 -42.31 5.85
CA PRO A 20 5.19 -42.31 4.50
C PRO A 20 4.16 -42.13 3.38
N THR A 21 2.90 -42.54 3.61
CA THR A 21 1.79 -42.34 2.67
C THR A 21 1.41 -40.88 2.47
N MET A 22 1.57 -40.02 3.49
CA MET A 22 1.44 -38.57 3.31
C MET A 22 2.54 -38.07 2.36
N ILE A 23 3.80 -38.47 2.59
CA ILE A 23 4.94 -38.05 1.77
C ILE A 23 4.78 -38.53 0.30
N THR A 24 4.38 -39.79 0.09
CA THR A 24 4.23 -40.35 -1.26
C THR A 24 3.02 -39.78 -2.00
N SER A 25 1.94 -39.41 -1.29
CA SER A 25 0.84 -38.65 -1.87
C SER A 25 1.30 -37.27 -2.34
N THR A 26 2.08 -36.57 -1.53
CA THR A 26 2.67 -35.26 -1.87
C THR A 26 3.66 -35.33 -3.03
N TYR A 27 4.32 -36.47 -3.22
CA TYR A 27 5.24 -36.70 -4.33
C TYR A 27 4.52 -36.99 -5.66
N LYS A 28 3.35 -37.64 -5.61
CA LYS A 28 2.54 -37.96 -6.81
C LYS A 28 1.68 -36.80 -7.28
N GLU A 29 1.13 -36.02 -6.36
CA GLU A 29 0.41 -34.79 -6.65
C GLU A 29 1.06 -33.67 -5.83
N PRO A 30 2.11 -33.00 -6.36
CA PRO A 30 2.66 -31.84 -5.68
C PRO A 30 1.52 -30.85 -5.52
N PHE A 31 1.49 -30.13 -4.40
CA PHE A 31 0.52 -29.12 -4.00
C PHE A 31 0.29 -28.04 -5.09
N SER A 32 -0.30 -28.39 -6.22
CA SER A 32 -0.39 -27.54 -7.41
C SER A 32 -1.30 -26.34 -7.15
N VAL A 33 -2.22 -26.48 -6.19
CA VAL A 33 -3.06 -25.39 -5.69
C VAL A 33 -2.28 -24.46 -4.77
N LEU A 34 -1.40 -24.98 -3.91
CA LEU A 34 -0.57 -24.15 -3.03
C LEU A 34 0.47 -23.37 -3.84
N CYS A 35 1.15 -24.03 -4.78
CA CYS A 35 2.09 -23.38 -5.70
C CYS A 35 1.40 -22.30 -6.53
N ARG A 36 0.24 -22.60 -7.15
CA ARG A 36 -0.56 -21.60 -7.86
C ARG A 36 -0.96 -20.42 -6.96
N ARG A 37 -1.38 -20.69 -5.72
CA ARG A 37 -1.74 -19.64 -4.76
C ARG A 37 -0.55 -18.76 -4.39
N PHE A 38 0.65 -19.34 -4.22
CA PHE A 38 1.86 -18.56 -4.00
C PHE A 38 2.23 -17.72 -5.22
N ASP A 39 2.12 -18.27 -6.43
CA ASP A 39 2.36 -17.54 -7.66
C ASP A 39 1.42 -16.34 -7.80
N ASP A 40 0.12 -16.51 -7.50
CA ASP A 40 -0.87 -15.43 -7.53
C ASP A 40 -0.52 -14.30 -6.54
N ILE A 41 -0.11 -14.65 -5.32
CA ILE A 41 0.32 -13.68 -4.29
C ILE A 41 1.56 -12.90 -4.76
N CYS A 42 2.57 -13.61 -5.28
CA CYS A 42 3.79 -13.01 -5.80
C CYS A 42 3.49 -12.08 -6.99
N ASN A 43 2.59 -12.49 -7.88
CA ASN A 43 2.17 -11.69 -9.02
C ASN A 43 1.42 -10.42 -8.60
N GLU A 44 0.51 -10.52 -7.63
CA GLU A 44 -0.22 -9.37 -7.09
C GLU A 44 0.74 -8.39 -6.39
N LEU A 45 1.68 -8.89 -5.59
CA LEU A 45 2.67 -8.05 -4.94
C LEU A 45 3.55 -7.33 -5.98
N ASN A 46 3.99 -8.04 -7.02
CA ASN A 46 4.76 -7.46 -8.12
C ASN A 46 3.98 -6.37 -8.86
N ARG A 47 2.67 -6.53 -9.08
CA ARG A 47 1.82 -5.50 -9.67
C ARG A 47 1.76 -4.25 -8.79
N ARG A 48 1.57 -4.43 -7.48
CA ARG A 48 1.56 -3.31 -6.51
C ARG A 48 2.90 -2.57 -6.47
N LEU A 49 4.01 -3.31 -6.43
CA LEU A 49 5.35 -2.71 -6.45
C LEU A 49 5.60 -1.90 -7.73
N LYS A 50 5.17 -2.39 -8.89
CA LYS A 50 5.26 -1.64 -10.16
C LYS A 50 4.50 -0.31 -10.10
N LEU A 51 3.28 -0.31 -9.54
CA LEU A 51 2.51 0.94 -9.37
C LEU A 51 3.25 1.94 -8.47
N VAL A 52 3.79 1.48 -7.34
CA VAL A 52 4.60 2.33 -6.44
C VAL A 52 5.82 2.88 -7.16
N MET A 53 6.53 2.07 -7.95
CA MET A 53 7.69 2.55 -8.72
C MET A 53 7.31 3.63 -9.74
N VAL A 54 6.16 3.50 -10.41
CA VAL A 54 5.65 4.55 -11.32
C VAL A 54 5.40 5.85 -10.56
N LEU A 55 4.74 5.78 -9.40
CA LEU A 55 4.49 6.95 -8.56
C LEU A 55 5.81 7.60 -8.11
N VAL A 56 6.77 6.81 -7.64
CA VAL A 56 8.10 7.32 -7.23
C VAL A 56 8.78 8.05 -8.38
N ASN A 57 8.79 7.48 -9.58
CA ASN A 57 9.40 8.11 -10.75
C ASN A 57 8.68 9.40 -11.16
N LEU A 58 7.34 9.42 -11.07
CA LEU A 58 6.54 10.61 -11.36
C LEU A 58 6.82 11.74 -10.37
N TYR A 59 6.97 11.42 -9.08
CA TYR A 59 7.20 12.41 -8.03
C TYR A 59 8.68 12.82 -7.87
N LYS A 60 9.61 12.01 -8.38
CA LYS A 60 11.06 12.26 -8.33
C LYS A 60 11.47 13.70 -8.68
N PRO A 61 11.07 14.30 -9.83
CA PRO A 61 11.49 15.66 -10.16
C PRO A 61 10.95 16.72 -9.18
N TYR A 62 9.83 16.46 -8.51
CA TYR A 62 9.22 17.39 -7.57
C TYR A 62 9.82 17.27 -6.16
N MET A 63 10.11 16.06 -5.70
CA MET A 63 10.69 15.80 -4.37
C MET A 63 12.11 16.36 -4.22
N PHE A 64 12.88 16.37 -5.32
CA PHE A 64 14.25 16.89 -5.34
C PHE A 64 14.35 18.29 -5.96
N PHE A 65 13.21 18.96 -6.18
CA PHE A 65 13.20 20.33 -6.66
C PHE A 65 13.63 21.28 -5.54
N GLN A 66 14.73 21.99 -5.72
CA GLN A 66 15.24 22.97 -4.75
C GLN A 66 14.66 24.39 -4.91
N GLY A 67 13.59 24.54 -5.68
CA GLY A 67 12.97 25.85 -5.85
C GLY A 67 12.11 26.24 -4.65
N ILE A 68 12.24 27.50 -4.25
CA ILE A 68 11.37 28.15 -3.28
C ILE A 68 10.29 28.88 -4.07
N PHE A 69 9.03 28.60 -3.76
CA PHE A 69 7.90 29.32 -4.34
C PHE A 69 7.51 30.46 -3.40
N ASP A 70 7.66 31.70 -3.86
CA ASP A 70 7.23 32.88 -3.14
C ASP A 70 5.70 33.02 -3.20
N ASP A 71 5.05 33.06 -2.05
CA ASP A 71 3.61 33.21 -1.91
C ASP A 71 3.20 34.62 -1.47
N THR A 72 4.13 35.58 -1.46
CA THR A 72 3.91 36.96 -1.00
C THR A 72 2.68 37.61 -1.65
N ASN A 73 2.46 37.41 -2.95
CA ASN A 73 1.30 37.98 -3.65
C ASN A 73 -0.02 37.32 -3.22
N SER A 74 -0.02 36.00 -3.01
CA SER A 74 -1.18 35.26 -2.52
C SER A 74 -1.53 35.65 -1.08
N GLU A 75 -0.53 35.87 -0.23
CA GLU A 75 -0.72 36.38 1.14
C GLU A 75 -1.26 37.81 1.14
N LYS A 76 -0.74 38.70 0.29
CA LYS A 76 -1.27 40.07 0.12
C LYS A 76 -2.73 40.05 -0.32
N LEU A 77 -3.07 39.20 -1.30
CA LEU A 77 -4.44 39.02 -1.76
C LEU A 77 -5.36 38.52 -0.63
N ARG A 78 -4.92 37.52 0.14
CA ARG A 78 -5.66 37.00 1.29
C ARG A 78 -5.91 38.08 2.35
N ARG A 79 -4.94 38.95 2.62
CA ARG A 79 -5.12 40.09 3.55
C ARG A 79 -6.14 41.10 3.04
N ALA A 80 -6.01 41.51 1.78
CA ALA A 80 -6.95 42.46 1.17
C ALA A 80 -8.40 41.93 1.15
N MET A 81 -8.60 40.63 0.94
CA MET A 81 -9.92 39.99 0.97
C MET A 81 -10.53 39.94 2.38
N ARG A 82 -9.70 39.74 3.41
CA ARG A 82 -10.14 39.80 4.82
C ARG A 82 -10.59 41.22 5.20
N GLU A 83 -9.86 42.22 4.73
CA GLU A 83 -10.15 43.64 4.99
C GLU A 83 -11.41 44.12 4.25
N SER A 84 -11.73 43.55 3.09
CA SER A 84 -12.93 43.91 2.32
C SER A 84 -14.24 43.28 2.82
N GLY A 85 -14.18 42.41 3.84
CA GLY A 85 -15.35 41.72 4.39
C GLY A 85 -15.95 40.65 3.48
N MET A 86 -15.20 40.22 2.45
CA MET A 86 -15.61 39.17 1.53
C MET A 86 -15.47 37.80 2.21
N GLU A 87 -16.46 36.92 2.04
CA GLU A 87 -16.44 35.59 2.66
C GLU A 87 -15.19 34.80 2.24
N LEU A 88 -14.34 34.51 3.23
CA LEU A 88 -13.10 33.77 3.04
C LEU A 88 -13.33 32.36 2.49
N ASP A 89 -14.52 31.81 2.74
CA ASP A 89 -14.89 30.44 2.44
C ASP A 89 -15.08 30.19 0.93
N SER A 90 -15.35 31.23 0.14
CA SER A 90 -15.53 31.08 -1.31
C SER A 90 -14.21 30.84 -2.07
N PHE A 91 -13.06 31.25 -1.50
CA PHE A 91 -11.75 31.26 -2.18
C PHE A 91 -10.59 31.06 -1.20
N ASN A 92 -10.66 30.03 -0.36
CA ASN A 92 -9.60 29.76 0.61
C ASN A 92 -8.39 29.06 -0.05
N PHE A 93 -7.43 29.87 -0.54
CA PHE A 93 -6.17 29.40 -1.13
C PHE A 93 -5.04 29.24 -0.09
N ASP A 94 -5.34 29.01 1.19
CA ASP A 94 -4.31 28.78 2.19
C ASP A 94 -3.78 27.33 2.10
N PRO A 95 -2.53 27.10 1.65
CA PRO A 95 -2.00 25.74 1.59
C PRO A 95 -1.86 25.09 2.97
N LYS A 96 -1.92 25.86 4.07
CA LYS A 96 -1.90 25.34 5.43
C LYS A 96 -3.26 24.83 5.91
N SER A 97 -4.36 25.23 5.25
CA SER A 97 -5.70 24.75 5.60
C SER A 97 -6.08 23.45 4.87
N ILE A 98 -5.25 23.02 3.91
CA ILE A 98 -5.47 21.78 3.18
C ILE A 98 -5.23 20.59 4.13
N ASP A 99 -6.24 19.73 4.25
CA ASP A 99 -6.03 18.38 4.77
C ASP A 99 -5.25 17.59 3.73
N TRP A 100 -3.92 17.53 3.94
CA TRP A 100 -3.02 16.87 3.00
C TRP A 100 -3.26 15.36 2.94
N GLU A 101 -3.68 14.72 4.03
CA GLU A 101 -3.94 13.29 4.04
C GLU A 101 -5.17 12.96 3.18
N ASP A 102 -6.29 13.65 3.43
CA ASP A 102 -7.50 13.51 2.62
C ASP A 102 -7.25 13.85 1.15
N TYR A 103 -6.60 14.98 0.88
CA TYR A 103 -6.30 15.43 -0.47
C TYR A 103 -5.47 14.39 -1.24
N PHE A 104 -4.43 13.82 -0.63
CA PHE A 104 -3.59 12.84 -1.32
C PHE A 104 -4.33 11.52 -1.56
N LEU A 105 -5.04 11.01 -0.56
CA LEU A 105 -5.70 9.70 -0.61
C LEU A 105 -6.93 9.71 -1.50
N ASN A 106 -7.75 10.77 -1.43
CA ASN A 106 -9.07 10.78 -2.05
C ASN A 106 -9.11 11.57 -3.36
N VAL A 107 -8.17 12.50 -3.58
CA VAL A 107 -8.14 13.32 -4.80
C VAL A 107 -6.91 13.03 -5.66
N ARG A 108 -5.72 13.18 -5.11
CA ARG A 108 -4.48 13.20 -5.91
C ARG A 108 -4.09 11.82 -6.45
N ILE A 109 -3.96 10.81 -5.59
CA ILE A 109 -3.54 9.45 -6.00
C ILE A 109 -4.56 8.83 -6.97
N PRO A 110 -5.89 8.85 -6.68
CA PRO A 110 -6.88 8.33 -7.62
C PRO A 110 -6.84 9.06 -8.97
N GLY A 111 -6.72 10.39 -8.97
CA GLY A 111 -6.60 11.17 -10.20
C GLY A 111 -5.39 10.77 -11.04
N LEU A 112 -4.23 10.54 -10.42
CA LEU A 112 -3.06 10.05 -11.12
C LEU A 112 -3.27 8.66 -11.73
N LEU A 113 -3.93 7.76 -11.00
CA LEU A 113 -4.22 6.43 -11.51
C LEU A 113 -5.17 6.45 -12.70
N ILE A 114 -6.14 7.37 -12.74
CA ILE A 114 -7.11 7.47 -13.84
C ILE A 114 -6.49 8.12 -15.08
N TYR A 115 -5.70 9.18 -14.90
CA TYR A 115 -5.30 10.06 -16.01
C TYR A 115 -3.84 9.93 -16.44
N VAL A 116 -2.96 9.41 -15.57
CA VAL A 116 -1.50 9.37 -15.82
C VAL A 116 -0.99 7.93 -15.97
N VAL A 117 -1.43 7.03 -15.08
CA VAL A 117 -1.04 5.61 -15.13
C VAL A 117 -1.99 4.89 -16.09
N LYS A 118 -1.56 4.68 -17.34
CA LYS A 118 -2.26 3.83 -18.31
C LYS A 118 -1.90 2.36 -18.13
#